data_AF-A0A0M3T6D8-F1
#
_entry.id   AF-A0A0M3T6D8-F1
#
_cell.length_a   1.000
_cell.length_b   1.000
_cell.length_c   1.000
_cell.angle_alpha   90.00
_cell.angle_beta   90.00
_cell.angle_gamma   90.00
#
_symmetry.space_group_name_H-M   'P 1'
#
loop_
_entity.id
_entity.type
_entity.pdbx_description
1 polymer ?
#
loop_
_entity_poly.entity_id
_entity_poly.type
_entity_poly.pdbx_seq_one_letter_code
_entity_poly.pdbx_strand_id
1 'polypeptide(L)'
;MKTYQVIVRPGEKYWILEIPGIGFTQARTTAEIESMARDLITVMTQDADFALTIETKLPQSVQEHLDEARRLRKEEAECRSNAARETRAAAQELHGMGLALQQIGDILGVSRQRAHQLVNAVNAVNA
;
A
#
# COMPACT_ATOMS: atom_id res chain seq x y z
N MET A 1 29.88 2.76 8.76
CA MET A 1 28.85 3.67 9.28
C MET A 1 27.98 2.89 10.26
N LYS A 2 27.81 3.40 11.48
CA LYS A 2 26.97 2.77 12.51
C LYS A 2 25.49 3.04 12.20
N THR A 3 24.61 2.12 12.56
CA THR A 3 23.15 2.30 12.39
C THR A 3 22.49 2.21 13.76
N TYR A 4 21.68 3.21 14.11
CA TYR A 4 20.90 3.23 15.34
C TYR A 4 19.42 2.93 15.04
N GLN A 5 18.82 2.10 15.88
CA GLN A 5 17.37 1.89 15.87
C GLN A 5 16.68 3.01 16.65
N VAL A 6 15.57 3.51 16.14
CA VAL A 6 14.69 4.47 16.80
C VAL A 6 13.31 3.83 16.90
N ILE A 7 12.86 3.51 18.11
CA ILE A 7 11.54 2.96 18.37
C ILE A 7 10.61 4.12 18.70
N VAL A 8 9.62 4.36 17.85
CA VAL A 8 8.66 5.46 17.96
C VAL A 8 7.35 4.92 18.48
N ARG A 9 6.76 5.57 19.48
CA ARG A 9 5.44 5.21 20.04
C ARG A 9 4.58 6.47 20.18
N PRO A 10 3.25 6.39 19.97
CA PRO A 10 2.38 7.50 20.29
C PRO A 10 2.35 7.72 21.82
N GLY A 11 2.54 8.96 22.26
CA GLY A 11 2.21 9.43 23.60
C GLY A 11 1.01 10.38 23.56
N GLU A 12 0.57 10.89 24.72
CA GLU A 12 -0.65 11.72 24.80
C GLU A 12 -0.58 13.00 23.95
N LYS A 13 0.58 13.66 23.93
CA LYS A 13 0.79 14.94 23.22
C LYS A 13 1.98 14.92 22.25
N TYR A 14 2.87 13.95 22.39
CA TYR A 14 4.11 13.85 21.64
C TYR A 14 4.34 12.41 21.19
N TRP A 15 5.13 12.25 20.14
CA TRP A 15 5.77 10.98 19.81
C TRP A 15 6.91 10.74 20.79
N ILE A 16 6.95 9.55 21.38
CA ILE A 16 8.03 9.11 22.25
C ILE A 16 9.01 8.31 21.42
N LEU A 17 10.28 8.73 21.42
CA LEU A 17 11.36 8.11 20.68
C LEU A 17 12.30 7.45 21.68
N GLU A 18 12.50 6.15 21.54
CA GLU A 18 13.51 5.38 22.26
C GLU A 18 14.65 5.01 21.31
N ILE A 19 15.88 5.33 21.70
CA ILE A 19 17.08 4.87 21.01
C ILE A 19 17.80 3.91 21.97
N PRO A 20 17.73 2.58 21.72
CA PRO A 20 18.29 1.58 22.64
C PRO A 20 19.77 1.82 22.94
N GLY A 21 20.10 1.84 24.23
CA GLY A 21 21.47 2.12 24.70
C GLY A 21 21.90 3.58 24.65
N ILE A 22 21.05 4.50 24.16
CA ILE A 22 21.32 5.95 24.15
C ILE A 22 20.37 6.70 25.08
N GLY A 23 19.05 6.51 24.93
CA GLY A 23 18.06 7.19 25.78
C GLY A 23 16.74 7.47 25.06
N PHE A 24 16.00 8.43 25.62
CA PHE A 24 14.68 8.83 25.12
C PHE A 24 14.67 10.30 24.70
N THR A 25 13.91 10.62 23.67
CA THR A 25 13.56 11.99 23.27
C THR A 25 12.10 12.02 22.79
N GLN A 26 11.62 13.18 22.35
CA GLN A 26 10.25 13.36 21.91
C GLN A 26 10.16 14.29 20.70
N ALA A 27 9.14 14.08 19.87
CA ALA A 27 8.84 14.89 18.70
C ALA A 27 7.35 15.31 18.72
N ARG A 28 7.02 16.53 18.29
CA ARG A 28 5.62 16.98 18.17
C ARG A 28 4.95 16.42 16.93
N THR A 29 5.71 16.31 15.85
CA THR A 29 5.24 15.85 14.55
C THR A 29 6.07 14.67 14.07
N THR A 30 5.53 13.86 13.15
CA THR A 30 6.29 12.77 12.55
C THR A 30 7.49 13.26 11.73
N ALA A 31 7.41 14.48 11.18
CA ALA A 31 8.50 15.11 10.44
C ALA A 31 9.72 15.46 11.32
N GLU A 32 9.51 15.68 12.62
CA GLU A 32 10.58 15.99 13.59
C GLU A 32 11.30 14.73 14.12
N ILE A 33 10.75 13.53 13.89
CA ILE A 33 11.28 12.29 14.51
C ILE A 33 12.76 12.09 14.17
N GLU A 34 13.12 12.22 12.90
CA GLU A 34 14.49 11.95 12.47
C GLU A 34 15.47 12.96 13.06
N SER A 35 15.15 14.26 12.99
CA SER A 35 16.02 15.30 13.53
C SER A 35 16.19 15.15 15.05
N MET A 36 15.11 14.89 15.79
CA MET A 36 15.17 14.73 17.24
C MET A 36 16.00 13.51 17.66
N ALA A 37 15.91 12.40 16.91
CA ALA A 37 16.74 11.22 17.15
C ALA A 37 18.22 11.51 16.86
N ARG A 38 18.52 12.18 15.75
CA ARG A 38 19.89 12.54 15.37
C ARG A 38 20.53 13.48 16.39
N ASP A 39 19.79 14.47 16.86
CA ASP A 39 20.25 15.41 17.88
C ASP A 39 20.62 14.69 19.18
N LEU A 40 19.75 13.79 19.66
CA LEU A 40 20.04 13.01 20.87
C LEU A 40 21.31 12.16 20.69
N ILE A 41 21.42 11.41 19.59
CA ILE A 41 22.59 10.55 19.35
C ILE A 41 23.87 11.37 19.25
N THR A 42 23.84 12.50 18.53
CA THR A 42 25.02 13.36 18.36
C THR A 42 25.47 13.93 19.70
N VAL A 43 24.54 14.44 20.52
CA VAL A 43 24.84 14.97 21.86
C VAL A 43 25.42 13.89 22.78
N MET A 44 24.87 12.67 22.73
CA MET A 44 25.24 11.60 23.66
C MET A 44 26.50 10.82 23.24
N THR A 45 26.81 10.77 21.94
CA THR A 45 27.89 9.92 21.41
C THR A 45 29.03 10.70 20.77
N GLN A 46 28.85 12.00 20.53
CA GLN A 46 29.76 12.85 19.74
C GLN A 46 30.00 12.35 18.31
N ASP A 47 29.18 11.41 17.84
CA ASP A 47 29.17 10.89 16.47
C ASP A 47 28.13 11.67 15.66
N ALA A 48 28.52 12.09 14.45
CA ALA A 48 27.65 12.78 13.50
C ALA A 48 27.43 11.99 12.20
N ASP A 49 28.16 10.87 12.01
CA ASP A 49 28.11 10.06 10.79
C ASP A 49 27.52 8.66 11.08
N PHE A 50 26.19 8.62 11.08
CA PHE A 50 25.43 7.40 11.32
C PHE A 50 24.11 7.37 10.53
N ALA A 51 23.62 6.15 10.32
CA ALA A 51 22.29 5.90 9.78
C ALA A 51 21.27 5.64 10.88
N LEU A 52 20.00 5.85 10.55
CA LEU A 52 18.87 5.53 11.41
C LEU A 52 17.99 4.46 10.78
N THR A 53 17.41 3.59 11.61
CA THR A 53 16.28 2.74 11.25
C THR A 53 15.14 3.07 12.21
N ILE A 54 14.05 3.61 11.68
CA ILE A 54 12.93 4.08 12.49
C ILE A 54 11.81 3.05 12.43
N GLU A 55 11.39 2.56 13.59
CA GLU A 55 10.30 1.60 13.75
C GLU A 55 9.18 2.24 14.58
N THR A 56 8.01 2.43 13.97
CA THR A 56 6.83 2.94 14.69
C THR A 56 6.02 1.79 15.27
N LYS A 57 5.99 1.69 16.59
CA LYS A 57 5.14 0.75 17.34
C LYS A 57 3.79 1.39 17.61
N LEU A 58 2.79 0.97 16.84
CA LEU A 58 1.40 1.36 17.04
C LEU A 58 0.70 0.46 18.06
N PRO A 59 -0.39 0.91 18.70
CA PRO A 59 -1.25 0.04 19.50
C PRO A 59 -1.73 -1.17 18.68
N GLN A 60 -1.86 -2.32 19.33
CA GLN A 60 -2.27 -3.57 18.68
C GLN A 60 -3.57 -3.41 17.89
N SER A 61 -4.58 -2.73 18.44
CA SER A 61 -5.85 -2.50 17.75
C SER A 61 -5.71 -1.73 16.43
N VAL A 62 -4.81 -0.74 16.38
CA VAL A 62 -4.52 0.00 15.14
C VAL A 62 -3.81 -0.91 14.14
N GLN A 63 -2.86 -1.73 14.60
CA GLN A 63 -2.15 -2.67 13.77
C GLN A 63 -3.11 -3.70 13.14
N GLU A 64 -4.02 -4.26 13.94
CA GLU A 64 -5.07 -5.19 13.48
C GLU A 64 -5.96 -4.58 12.40
N HIS A 65 -6.41 -3.34 12.55
CA HIS A 65 -7.19 -2.65 11.53
C HIS A 65 -6.40 -2.41 10.23
N LEU A 66 -5.11 -2.06 10.33
CA LEU A 66 -4.26 -1.86 9.15
C LEU A 66 -4.01 -3.18 8.41
N ASP A 67 -3.80 -4.27 9.14
CA ASP A 67 -3.59 -5.60 8.57
C ASP A 67 -4.87 -6.12 7.91
N GLU A 68 -6.02 -5.92 8.52
CA GLU A 68 -7.31 -6.24 7.92
C GLU A 68 -7.57 -5.41 6.66
N ALA A 69 -7.27 -4.10 6.69
CA ALA A 69 -7.38 -3.26 5.50
C ALA A 69 -6.45 -3.71 4.36
N ARG A 70 -5.26 -4.24 4.68
CA ARG A 70 -4.35 -4.83 3.67
C ARG A 70 -4.93 -6.12 3.10
N ARG A 71 -5.48 -7.00 3.96
CA ARG A 71 -6.17 -8.23 3.53
C ARG A 71 -7.32 -7.93 2.58
N LEU A 72 -8.21 -7.02 2.96
CA LEU A 72 -9.37 -6.63 2.16
C LEU A 72 -8.97 -6.00 0.82
N ARG A 73 -7.91 -5.17 0.77
CA ARG A 73 -7.40 -4.64 -0.50
C ARG A 73 -6.86 -5.73 -1.43
N LYS A 74 -6.23 -6.76 -0.87
CA LYS A 74 -5.75 -7.91 -1.66
C LYS A 74 -6.95 -8.66 -2.25
N GLU A 75 -7.96 -8.95 -1.43
CA GLU A 75 -9.20 -9.60 -1.87
C GLU A 75 -9.95 -8.76 -2.91
N GLU A 76 -10.04 -7.44 -2.73
CA GLU A 76 -10.63 -6.52 -3.70
C GLU A 76 -9.90 -6.59 -5.05
N ALA A 77 -8.56 -6.57 -5.04
CA ALA A 77 -7.76 -6.65 -6.25
C ALA A 77 -7.96 -7.99 -6.99
N GLU A 78 -8.05 -9.10 -6.26
CA GLU A 78 -8.33 -10.43 -6.81
C GLU A 78 -9.74 -10.50 -7.39
N CYS A 79 -10.76 -10.06 -6.66
CA CYS A 79 -12.15 -9.99 -7.11
C CYS A 79 -12.28 -9.11 -8.37
N ARG A 80 -11.63 -7.95 -8.41
CA ARG A 80 -11.61 -7.07 -9.57
C ARG A 80 -10.97 -7.73 -10.79
N SER A 81 -9.86 -8.45 -10.59
CA SER A 81 -9.18 -9.19 -11.65
C SER A 81 -10.05 -10.32 -12.20
N ASN A 82 -10.67 -11.09 -11.32
CA ASN A 82 -11.60 -12.16 -11.70
C ASN A 82 -12.80 -11.61 -12.46
N ALA A 83 -13.46 -10.56 -11.96
CA ALA A 83 -14.57 -9.91 -12.64
C ALA A 83 -14.16 -9.44 -14.05
N ALA A 84 -12.99 -8.80 -14.19
CA ALA A 84 -12.49 -8.37 -15.49
C ALA A 84 -12.17 -9.53 -16.45
N ARG A 85 -11.78 -10.71 -15.93
CA ARG A 85 -11.63 -11.93 -16.74
C ARG A 85 -12.99 -12.45 -17.21
N GLU A 86 -13.96 -12.59 -16.31
CA GLU A 86 -15.29 -13.10 -16.64
C GLU A 86 -16.02 -12.15 -17.62
N THR A 87 -15.91 -10.83 -17.44
CA THR A 87 -16.47 -9.86 -18.39
C THR A 87 -15.85 -9.98 -19.79
N ARG A 88 -14.54 -10.27 -19.88
CA ARG A 88 -13.89 -10.52 -21.19
C ARG A 88 -14.36 -11.82 -21.82
N ALA A 89 -14.44 -12.90 -21.04
CA ALA A 89 -14.95 -14.18 -21.52
C ALA A 89 -16.38 -14.03 -22.07
N ALA A 90 -17.27 -13.36 -21.32
CA ALA A 90 -18.63 -13.07 -21.77
C ALA A 90 -18.65 -12.23 -23.07
N ALA A 91 -17.81 -11.19 -23.19
CA ALA A 91 -17.72 -10.41 -24.42
C ALA A 91 -17.29 -11.25 -25.63
N GLN A 92 -16.32 -12.14 -25.44
CA GLN A 92 -15.83 -13.04 -26.49
C GLN A 92 -16.87 -14.08 -26.89
N GLU A 93 -17.58 -14.68 -25.93
CA GLU A 93 -18.67 -15.62 -26.22
C GLU A 93 -19.81 -14.96 -26.98
N LEU A 94 -20.28 -13.79 -26.55
CA LEU A 94 -21.32 -13.02 -27.25
C LEU A 94 -20.88 -12.66 -28.68
N HIS A 95 -19.61 -12.30 -28.86
CA HIS A 95 -19.07 -12.03 -30.19
C HIS A 95 -19.02 -13.30 -31.06
N GLY A 96 -18.63 -14.44 -30.49
CA GLY A 96 -18.63 -15.74 -31.16
C GLY A 96 -20.03 -16.21 -31.59
N MET A 97 -21.08 -15.77 -30.90
CA MET A 97 -22.48 -15.96 -31.29
C MET A 97 -22.92 -15.02 -32.43
N GLY A 98 -22.06 -14.13 -32.91
CA GLY A 98 -22.32 -13.22 -34.02
C GLY A 98 -22.98 -11.90 -33.63
N LEU A 99 -23.05 -11.55 -32.34
CA LEU A 99 -23.63 -10.27 -31.91
C LEU A 99 -22.76 -9.09 -32.34
N ALA A 100 -23.42 -7.99 -32.70
CA ALA A 100 -22.74 -6.75 -33.01
C ALA A 100 -22.17 -6.08 -31.73
N LEU A 101 -21.05 -5.37 -31.86
CA LEU A 101 -20.36 -4.71 -30.73
C LEU A 101 -21.24 -3.75 -29.93
N GLN A 102 -22.26 -3.14 -30.56
CA GLN A 102 -23.21 -2.28 -29.85
C GLN A 102 -24.06 -3.11 -28.88
N GLN A 103 -24.63 -4.22 -29.34
CA GLN A 103 -25.46 -5.11 -28.52
C GLN A 103 -24.65 -5.71 -27.36
N ILE A 104 -23.39 -6.08 -27.63
CA ILE A 104 -22.46 -6.56 -26.58
C ILE A 104 -22.23 -5.47 -25.53
N GLY A 105 -22.00 -4.22 -25.96
CA GLY A 105 -21.88 -3.08 -25.04
C GLY A 105 -23.13 -2.90 -24.19
N ASP A 106 -24.30 -2.94 -24.79
CA ASP A 106 -25.59 -2.76 -24.10
C ASP A 106 -25.82 -3.88 -23.07
N ILE A 107 -25.52 -5.15 -23.40
CA ILE A 107 -25.64 -6.31 -22.48
C ILE A 107 -24.64 -6.22 -21.33
N LEU A 108 -23.40 -5.83 -21.61
CA LEU A 108 -22.34 -5.74 -20.61
C LEU A 108 -22.37 -4.42 -19.81
N GLY A 109 -23.27 -3.49 -20.15
CA GLY A 109 -23.35 -2.17 -19.51
C GLY A 109 -22.15 -1.27 -19.79
N VAL A 110 -21.52 -1.41 -20.95
CA VAL A 110 -20.33 -0.63 -21.35
C VAL A 110 -20.50 0.01 -22.72
N SER A 111 -19.67 1.01 -23.03
CA SER A 111 -19.69 1.62 -24.35
C SER A 111 -19.28 0.63 -25.45
N ARG A 112 -19.72 0.87 -26.69
CA ARG A 112 -19.29 0.11 -27.87
C ARG A 112 -17.77 0.03 -28.02
N GLN A 113 -17.06 1.12 -27.73
CA GLN A 113 -15.60 1.13 -27.77
C GLN A 113 -15.00 0.17 -26.72
N ARG A 114 -15.57 0.14 -25.52
CA ARG A 114 -15.14 -0.78 -24.47
C ARG A 114 -15.47 -2.23 -24.82
N ALA A 115 -16.64 -2.51 -25.40
CA ALA A 115 -16.99 -3.82 -25.93
C ALA A 115 -15.97 -4.29 -26.98
N HIS A 116 -15.60 -3.43 -27.93
CA HIS A 116 -14.55 -3.72 -28.91
C HIS A 116 -13.20 -4.06 -28.25
N GLN A 117 -12.79 -3.31 -27.21
CA GLN A 117 -11.57 -3.63 -26.47
C GLN A 117 -11.65 -4.98 -25.75
N LEU A 118 -12.80 -5.32 -25.16
CA LEU A 118 -12.98 -6.57 -24.42
C LEU A 118 -12.95 -7.79 -25.36
N VAL A 119 -13.57 -7.69 -26.54
CA VAL A 119 -13.53 -8.73 -27.58
C VAL A 119 -12.10 -8.96 -28.08
N ASN A 120 -11.35 -7.88 -28.31
CA ASN A 120 -10.02 -7.93 -28.90
C ASN A 120 -8.87 -8.04 -27.88
N ALA A 121 -9.17 -8.10 -26.58
CA ALA A 121 -8.16 -8.29 -25.55
C ALA A 121 -7.61 -9.72 -25.63
N VAL A 122 -6.57 -9.92 -26.45
CA VAL A 122 -5.81 -11.18 -26.50
C VAL A 122 -5.29 -11.51 -25.11
N ASN A 123 -5.40 -12.77 -24.70
CA ASN A 123 -4.89 -13.30 -23.44
C ASN A 123 -3.38 -12.99 -23.31
N ALA A 124 -3.04 -11.92 -22.61
CA ALA A 124 -1.70 -11.71 -22.06
C ALA A 124 -1.50 -12.66 -20.86
N VAL A 125 -1.46 -13.96 -21.15
CA VAL A 125 -1.02 -15.03 -20.25
C VAL A 125 -0.16 -15.94 -21.11
N ASN A 126 1.12 -15.57 -21.25
CA ASN A 126 2.29 -16.40 -21.62
C ASN A 126 3.43 -15.46 -22.07
N ALA A 127 4.09 -14.80 -21.11
CA ALA A 127 5.44 -14.26 -21.22
C ALA A 127 6.04 -14.12 -19.82
#